data_AF-A0A5C5ZTX9-F1
#
_entry.id   AF-A0A5C5ZTX9-F1
#
_cell.length_a   1.000
_cell.length_b   1.000
_cell.length_c   1.000
_cell.angle_alpha   90.00
_cell.angle_beta   90.00
_cell.angle_gamma   90.00
#
_symmetry.space_group_name_H-M   'P 1'
#
loop_
_entity.id
_entity.type
_entity.pdbx_description
1 polymer ?
#
loop_
_entity_poly.entity_id
_entity_poly.type
_entity_poly.pdbx_seq_one_letter_code
_entity_poly.pdbx_strand_id
1 'polypeptide(L)' 'MKLHQFFLLGLPWVPCLAVLAVGAASAGEWYVSPTGSDSNPGTLAQPFGSIERGQQAASAGDTVWLRGGE' A
#
# COMPACT_ATOMS: atom_id res chain seq x y z
N MET A 1 -38.98 -45.24 29.74
CA MET A 1 -38.84 -44.99 28.29
C MET A 1 -38.32 -43.57 28.13
N LYS A 2 -37.00 -43.41 27.89
CA LYS A 2 -36.42 -42.81 26.66
C LYS A 2 -37.05 -41.44 26.35
N LEU A 3 -36.36 -40.30 26.36
CA LEU A 3 -34.93 -40.01 26.33
C LEU A 3 -34.77 -38.53 26.72
N HIS A 4 -33.85 -38.29 27.65
CA HIS A 4 -33.30 -37.00 27.97
C HIS A 4 -32.59 -36.39 26.74
N GLN A 5 -32.78 -35.08 26.52
CA GLN A 5 -31.66 -34.16 26.36
C GLN A 5 -30.73 -34.40 25.16
N PHE A 6 -31.13 -34.02 23.94
CA PHE A 6 -30.21 -33.73 22.84
C PHE A 6 -30.85 -32.74 21.86
N PHE A 7 -30.63 -31.44 22.05
CA PHE A 7 -30.34 -30.47 20.97
C PHE A 7 -29.90 -29.13 21.59
N LEU A 8 -28.82 -29.19 22.37
CA LEU A 8 -27.87 -28.08 22.37
C LEU A 8 -27.31 -27.98 20.93
N LEU A 9 -27.03 -26.76 20.46
CA LEU A 9 -26.46 -26.38 19.16
C LEU A 9 -27.48 -26.01 18.07
N GLY A 10 -28.12 -24.87 18.25
CA GLY A 10 -28.81 -24.15 17.17
C GLY A 10 -28.58 -22.65 17.31
N LEU A 11 -27.32 -22.22 17.45
CA LEU A 11 -26.96 -20.80 17.38
C LEU A 11 -27.51 -20.26 16.04
N PRO A 12 -28.32 -19.19 16.03
CA PRO A 12 -28.81 -18.62 14.78
C PRO A 12 -27.59 -18.19 13.97
N TRP A 13 -27.57 -18.53 12.68
CA TRP A 13 -26.55 -18.10 11.72
C TRP A 13 -26.30 -16.61 11.87
N VAL A 14 -25.28 -16.26 12.65
CA VAL A 14 -24.71 -14.92 12.63
C VAL A 14 -24.07 -14.83 11.25
N PRO A 15 -24.54 -13.94 10.34
CA PRO A 15 -23.74 -13.65 9.18
C PRO A 15 -22.45 -13.08 9.77
N CYS A 16 -21.35 -13.82 9.63
CA CYS A 16 -20.03 -13.35 9.98
C CYS A 16 -19.75 -12.21 9.01
N LEU A 17 -20.25 -11.01 9.33
CA LEU A 17 -19.94 -9.78 8.65
C LEU A 17 -18.50 -9.48 9.03
N ALA A 18 -17.59 -10.07 8.26
CA ALA A 18 -16.18 -9.73 8.32
C ALA A 18 -16.07 -8.24 8.00
N VAL A 19 -15.86 -7.42 9.05
CA VAL A 19 -15.47 -6.03 8.88
C VAL A 19 -14.10 -6.08 8.22
N LEU A 20 -14.06 -5.77 6.91
CA LEU A 20 -12.80 -5.53 6.22
C LEU A 20 -12.21 -4.26 6.82
N ALA A 21 -11.16 -4.42 7.64
CA ALA A 21 -10.34 -3.29 8.04
C ALA A 21 -9.70 -2.73 6.76
N VAL A 22 -10.21 -1.58 6.29
CA VAL A 22 -9.59 -0.84 5.20
C VAL A 22 -8.30 -0.24 5.76
N GLY A 23 -7.19 -0.96 5.57
CA GLY A 23 -5.87 -0.40 5.84
C GLY A 23 -5.62 0.75 4.87
N ALA A 24 -5.25 1.93 5.39
CA ALA A 24 -4.79 3.02 4.56
C ALA A 24 -3.50 2.59 3.84
N ALA A 25 -3.57 2.40 2.52
CA ALA A 25 -2.40 2.17 1.70
C ALA A 25 -1.68 3.52 1.51
N SER A 26 -0.47 3.64 2.06
CA SER A 26 0.42 4.75 1.76
C SER A 26 1.26 4.41 0.54
N ALA A 27 1.08 5.16 -0.55
CA ALA A 27 1.96 5.13 -1.71
C ALA A 27 3.12 6.09 -1.50
N GLY A 28 4.35 5.66 -1.80
CA GLY A 28 5.52 6.53 -1.84
C GLY A 28 5.51 7.43 -3.08
N GLU A 29 6.06 8.63 -2.93
CA GLU A 29 6.27 9.55 -4.04
C GLU A 29 7.78 9.79 -4.23
N TRP A 30 8.26 9.55 -5.44
CA TRP A 30 9.65 9.73 -5.84
C TRP A 30 9.74 10.76 -6.95
N TYR A 31 10.78 11.58 -6.95
CA TYR A 31 10.97 12.66 -7.92
C TYR A 31 12.29 12.49 -8.67
N VAL A 32 12.25 12.67 -9.99
CA VAL A 32 13.41 12.68 -10.88
C VAL A 32 13.45 14.01 -11.62
N SER A 33 14.63 14.61 -11.76
CA SER A 33 14.82 15.85 -12.50
C SER A 33 16.14 15.83 -13.29
N PRO A 34 16.21 16.44 -14.48
CA PRO A 34 17.44 16.53 -15.26
C PRO A 34 18.62 17.21 -14.53
N THR A 35 18.35 18.07 -13.55
CA THR A 35 19.36 18.76 -12.71
C THR A 35 19.53 18.12 -11.32
N GLY A 36 18.89 16.97 -11.09
CA GLY A 36 18.98 16.21 -9.84
C GLY A 36 20.28 15.41 -9.69
N SER A 37 20.35 14.60 -8.64
CA SER A 37 21.50 13.71 -8.39
C SER A 37 21.04 12.38 -7.80
N ASP A 38 21.64 11.25 -8.21
CA ASP A 38 21.26 9.92 -7.70
C ASP A 38 21.72 9.64 -6.27
N SER A 39 22.53 10.54 -5.71
CA SER A 39 22.85 10.57 -4.28
C SER A 39 21.78 11.26 -3.43
N ASN A 40 20.82 11.96 -4.06
CA ASN A 40 19.72 12.60 -3.35
C ASN A 40 18.72 11.57 -2.82
N PRO A 41 17.88 11.93 -1.82
CA PRO A 41 16.87 11.03 -1.29
C PRO A 41 15.65 10.83 -2.21
N GLY A 42 15.54 11.53 -3.34
CA GLY A 42 14.41 11.38 -4.28
C GLY A 42 13.15 12.14 -3.87
N THR A 43 13.28 13.16 -3.03
CA THR A 43 12.17 14.01 -2.58
C THR A 43 11.91 15.16 -3.56
N LEU A 44 10.79 15.87 -3.40
CA LEU A 44 10.46 17.03 -4.24
C LEU A 44 11.55 18.12 -4.24
N ALA A 45 12.21 18.33 -3.10
CA ALA A 45 13.28 19.32 -2.92
C ALA A 45 14.66 18.80 -3.36
N GLN A 46 14.87 17.49 -3.31
CA GLN A 46 16.13 16.84 -3.68
C GLN A 46 15.81 15.60 -4.55
N PRO A 47 15.52 15.79 -5.85
CA PRO A 47 15.14 14.71 -6.74
C PRO A 47 16.36 13.88 -7.19
N PHE A 48 16.11 12.64 -7.61
CA PHE A 48 17.10 11.82 -8.30
C PHE A 48 17.50 12.45 -9.64
N GLY A 49 18.68 12.07 -10.14
CA GLY A 49 19.22 12.56 -11.42
C GLY A 49 18.87 11.64 -12.60
N SER A 50 18.56 10.37 -12.33
CA SER A 50 18.22 9.39 -13.36
C SER A 50 16.86 8.73 -13.12
N ILE A 51 16.23 8.33 -14.23
CA ILE A 51 14.98 7.55 -14.20
C ILE A 51 15.23 6.17 -13.60
N GLU A 52 16.38 5.55 -13.90
CA GLU A 52 16.77 4.24 -13.37
C GLU A 52 16.80 4.25 -11.84
N ARG A 53 17.37 5.29 -11.23
CA ARG A 53 17.41 5.40 -9.77
C ARG A 53 16.02 5.55 -9.16
N GLY A 54 15.12 6.29 -9.81
CA GLY A 54 13.72 6.40 -9.43
C GLY A 54 12.97 5.08 -9.52
N GLN A 55 13.20 4.28 -10.57
CA GLN A 55 12.64 2.94 -10.71
C GLN A 55 13.11 1.99 -9.62
N GLN A 56 14.40 2.05 -9.25
CA GLN A 56 14.95 1.22 -8.16
C GLN A 56 14.39 1.61 -6.78
N ALA A 57 13.99 2.87 -6.59
CA ALA A 57 13.41 3.35 -5.33
C ALA A 57 11.94 2.95 -5.17
N ALA A 58 11.19 2.95 -6.27
CA ALA A 58 9.76 2.72 -6.27
C ALA A 58 9.41 1.26 -5.97
N SER A 59 8.43 1.08 -5.08
CA SER A 59 7.74 -0.20 -4.85
C SER A 59 6.37 -0.21 -5.50
N ALA A 60 5.71 -1.38 -5.52
CA ALA A 60 4.37 -1.50 -6.08
C ALA A 60 3.38 -0.57 -5.35
N GLY A 61 2.71 0.29 -6.11
CA GLY A 61 1.79 1.30 -5.59
C GLY A 61 2.40 2.69 -5.47
N ASP A 62 3.72 2.84 -5.57
CA ASP A 62 4.39 4.14 -5.56
C ASP A 62 4.21 4.88 -6.89
N THR A 63 4.44 6.19 -6.85
CA THR A 63 4.47 7.05 -8.04
C THR A 63 5.84 7.69 -8.22
N VAL A 64 6.36 7.65 -9.45
CA VAL A 64 7.59 8.35 -9.83
C VAL A 64 7.23 9.55 -10.71
N TRP A 65 7.46 10.75 -10.21
CA TRP A 65 7.24 12.01 -10.90
C TRP A 65 8.48 12.44 -11.68
N LEU A 66 8.33 12.63 -12.99
CA LEU A 66 9.36 13.23 -13.84
C LEU A 66 9.15 14.74 -13.92
N ARG A 67 10.11 15.51 -13.41
CA ARG A 67 10.07 16.97 -13.43
C ARG A 67 10.43 17.47 -14.82
N GLY A 68 9.86 18.62 -15.20
CA GLY A 68 10.27 19.33 -16.41
C GLY A 68 11.77 19.63 -16.40
N GLY A 69 12.37 19.67 -17.60
CA GLY A 69 13.73 20.18 -17.81
C GLY A 69 13.74 21.69 -17.99
N GLU A 70 14.92 22.28 -17.86
CA GLU A 70 15.20 23.67 -18.28
C GLU A 70 15.71 23.71 -19.72
#